data_AF-A0A7Y3CI47-F1
#
_entry.id   AF-A0A7Y3CI47-F1
#
_cell.length_a   1.000
_cell.length_b   1.000
_cell.length_c   1.000
_cell.angle_alpha   90.00
_cell.angle_beta   90.00
_cell.angle_gamma   90.00
#
_symmetry.space_group_name_H-M   'P 1'
#
loop_
_entity.id
_entity.type
_entity.pdbx_description
1 polymer ?
#
loop_
_entity_poly.entity_id
_entity_poly.type
_entity_poly.pdbx_seq_one_letter_code
_entity_poly.pdbx_strand_id
1 'polypeptide(L)'
;INREDFLELSGRSRKPQIDLARKFGITDYPAPAGGCLLCDKIFSIRLKDLFDHSKTCSEAELHLLKYGRHFRIKENIKIIVGRTQKDNVSILKYYNPDRDIIVKVKNFPGPITLIPHAGNREAIKLAASICAGYSKAKETAPIDVSIQTPSGQEIIKVRQMPPADARHLMI
;
A
#
# COMPACT_ATOMS: atom_id res chain seq x y z
N ILE A 1 51.44 9.85 5.23
CA ILE A 1 50.23 9.04 5.51
C ILE A 1 50.64 7.58 5.41
N ASN A 2 50.60 6.82 6.51
CA ASN A 2 50.91 5.39 6.51
C ASN A 2 49.63 4.58 6.30
N ARG A 3 49.57 3.78 5.23
CA ARG A 3 48.37 2.99 4.87
C ARG A 3 48.13 1.80 5.79
N GLU A 4 49.15 1.39 6.52
CA GLU A 4 49.13 0.27 7.47
C GLU A 4 48.21 0.54 8.68
N ASP A 5 47.96 1.80 9.00
CA ASP A 5 47.11 2.22 10.12
C ASP A 5 45.59 2.17 9.80
N PHE A 6 45.19 1.85 8.56
CA PHE A 6 43.80 1.96 8.09
C PHE A 6 42.91 0.72 8.37
N LEU A 7 43.37 -0.21 9.21
CA LEU A 7 42.60 -1.38 9.71
C LEU A 7 41.98 -2.28 8.64
N GLU A 8 42.43 -2.18 7.38
CA GLU A 8 41.99 -2.97 6.21
C GLU A 8 40.45 -3.09 6.06
N LEU A 9 39.71 -2.07 6.49
CA LEU A 9 38.25 -2.07 6.42
C LEU A 9 37.80 -2.10 4.95
N SER A 10 37.14 -3.19 4.55
CA SER A 10 36.70 -3.40 3.18
C SER A 10 35.33 -4.08 3.10
N GLY A 11 34.65 -3.90 1.96
CA GLY A 11 33.31 -4.46 1.72
C GLY A 11 32.17 -3.71 2.42
N ARG A 12 30.99 -4.34 2.46
CA ARG A 12 29.76 -3.75 3.04
C ARG A 12 29.51 -4.13 4.50
N SER A 13 30.36 -4.98 5.07
CA SER A 13 30.21 -5.48 6.44
C SER A 13 30.61 -4.41 7.46
N ARG A 14 29.76 -4.20 8.46
CA ARG A 14 30.05 -3.29 9.58
C ARG A 14 30.53 -4.01 10.84
N LYS A 15 30.69 -5.34 10.79
CA LYS A 15 31.15 -6.14 11.94
C LYS A 15 32.47 -5.60 12.54
N PRO A 16 33.51 -5.30 11.74
CA PRO A 16 34.77 -4.78 12.30
C PRO A 16 34.59 -3.42 12.99
N GLN A 17 33.71 -2.57 12.46
CA GLN A 17 33.42 -1.23 13.01
C GLN A 17 32.66 -1.33 14.34
N ILE A 18 31.71 -2.25 14.45
CA ILE A 18 30.96 -2.52 15.69
C ILE A 18 31.90 -3.11 16.76
N ASP A 19 32.83 -3.98 16.37
CA ASP A 19 33.80 -4.56 17.30
C ASP A 19 34.82 -3.52 17.77
N LEU A 20 35.24 -2.58 16.90
CA LEU A 20 36.06 -1.43 17.29
C LEU A 20 35.31 -0.51 18.26
N ALA A 21 34.04 -0.20 17.97
CA ALA A 21 33.21 0.61 18.87
C ALA A 21 33.15 -0.01 20.27
N ARG A 22 32.97 -1.34 20.37
CA ARG A 22 33.00 -2.07 21.64
C ARG A 22 34.37 -1.97 22.33
N LYS A 23 35.47 -2.12 21.59
CA LYS A 23 36.84 -2.01 22.13
C LYS A 23 37.16 -0.63 22.68
N PHE A 24 36.66 0.43 22.05
CA PHE A 24 36.86 1.81 22.49
C PHE A 24 35.83 2.30 23.53
N GLY A 25 34.93 1.42 23.99
CA GLY A 25 33.89 1.80 24.95
C GLY A 25 32.84 2.75 24.38
N ILE A 26 32.68 2.81 23.06
CA ILE A 26 31.67 3.61 22.39
C ILE A 26 30.33 2.89 22.54
N THR A 27 29.50 3.38 23.46
CA THR A 27 28.19 2.79 23.79
C THR A 27 27.07 3.26 22.88
N ASP A 28 27.19 4.47 22.32
CA ASP A 28 26.24 5.06 21.37
C ASP A 28 26.78 4.94 19.92
N TYR A 29 26.78 3.71 19.40
CA TYR A 29 27.09 3.46 17.99
C TYR A 29 25.78 3.40 17.19
N PRO A 30 25.43 4.43 16.41
CA PRO A 30 24.13 4.52 15.79
C PRO A 30 23.92 3.40 14.78
N ALA A 31 22.69 2.88 14.74
CA ALA A 31 22.25 2.07 13.61
C ALA A 31 22.40 2.87 12.30
N PRO A 32 22.63 2.22 11.15
CA PRO A 32 22.61 2.91 9.86
C PRO A 32 21.39 3.84 9.74
N ALA A 33 21.59 5.01 9.13
CA ALA A 33 20.49 5.82 8.62
C ALA A 33 19.68 4.96 7.65
N GLY A 34 18.62 4.36 8.17
CA GLY A 34 17.71 3.46 7.48
C GLY A 34 16.29 3.83 7.87
N GLY A 35 15.37 3.67 6.93
CA GLY A 35 13.97 4.07 7.11
C GLY A 35 13.54 5.26 6.25
N CYS A 36 14.40 5.78 5.36
CA CYS A 36 13.94 6.67 4.31
C CYS A 36 12.98 5.90 3.39
N LEU A 37 11.70 6.30 3.38
CA LEU A 37 10.67 5.67 2.54
C LEU A 37 11.01 5.76 1.05
N LEU A 38 11.79 6.76 0.63
CA LEU A 38 12.23 6.90 -0.76
C LEU A 38 13.27 5.84 -1.17
N CYS A 39 13.88 5.16 -0.20
CA CYS A 39 14.73 4.00 -0.45
C CYS A 39 13.92 2.68 -0.57
N ASP A 40 12.64 2.67 -0.19
CA ASP A 40 11.76 1.53 -0.42
C ASP A 40 11.29 1.53 -1.88
N LYS A 41 11.69 0.50 -2.63
CA LYS A 41 11.40 0.39 -4.06
C LYS A 41 9.90 0.46 -4.36
N ILE A 42 9.06 -0.20 -3.55
CA ILE A 42 7.62 -0.27 -3.79
C ILE A 42 6.98 1.09 -3.47
N PHE A 43 7.37 1.72 -2.37
CA PHE A 43 6.91 3.06 -2.02
C PHE A 43 7.29 4.07 -3.11
N SER A 44 8.53 4.05 -3.59
CA SER A 44 9.00 4.96 -4.64
C SER A 44 8.28 4.77 -5.97
N ILE A 45 7.96 3.52 -6.36
CA ILE A 45 7.14 3.25 -7.55
C ILE A 45 5.72 3.83 -7.37
N ARG A 46 5.10 3.62 -6.20
CA ARG A 46 3.76 4.14 -5.90
C ARG A 46 3.71 5.66 -5.81
N LEU A 47 4.80 6.28 -5.32
CA LEU A 47 4.95 7.73 -5.24
C LEU A 47 5.09 8.32 -6.64
N LYS A 48 5.92 7.70 -7.49
CA LYS A 48 6.02 8.09 -8.90
C LYS A 48 4.66 7.98 -9.60
N ASP A 49 3.96 6.85 -9.44
CA ASP A 49 2.60 6.67 -9.98
C ASP A 49 1.62 7.74 -9.45
N LEU A 50 1.75 8.19 -8.20
CA LEU A 50 0.92 9.30 -7.70
C LEU A 50 1.23 10.61 -8.43
N PHE A 51 2.50 10.95 -8.61
CA PHE A 51 2.89 12.20 -9.27
C PHE A 51 2.63 12.20 -10.78
N ASP A 52 2.76 11.06 -11.44
CA ASP A 52 2.48 10.93 -12.88
C ASP A 52 0.99 11.18 -13.20
N HIS A 53 0.08 10.89 -12.25
CA HIS A 53 -1.37 10.94 -12.47
C HIS A 53 -2.11 12.02 -11.65
N SER A 54 -1.41 12.74 -10.77
CA SER A 54 -2.02 13.77 -9.92
C SER A 54 -1.18 15.06 -9.95
N LYS A 55 -1.80 16.17 -10.35
CA LYS A 55 -1.16 17.50 -10.31
C LYS A 55 -0.90 17.99 -8.88
N THR A 56 -1.74 17.57 -7.95
CA THR A 56 -1.64 17.88 -6.52
C THR A 56 -1.89 16.60 -5.72
N CYS A 57 -1.20 16.45 -4.59
CA CYS A 57 -1.42 15.35 -3.66
C CYS A 57 -1.57 15.88 -2.24
N SER A 58 -2.51 15.32 -1.48
CA SER A 58 -2.62 15.60 -0.06
C SER A 58 -1.61 14.77 0.76
N GLU A 59 -1.33 15.22 1.98
CA GLU A 59 -0.52 14.44 2.93
C GLU A 59 -1.14 13.06 3.21
N ALA A 60 -2.47 12.99 3.30
CA ALA A 60 -3.19 11.74 3.50
C ALA A 60 -2.96 10.74 2.35
N GLU A 61 -2.88 11.22 1.11
CA GLU A 61 -2.56 10.38 -0.06
C GLU A 61 -1.14 9.83 0.00
N LEU A 62 -0.18 10.61 0.49
CA LEU A 62 1.19 10.15 0.73
C LEU A 62 1.23 9.07 1.82
N HIS A 63 0.43 9.22 2.88
CA HIS A 63 0.30 8.19 3.91
C HIS A 63 -0.31 6.89 3.37
N LEU A 64 -1.31 6.98 2.50
CA LEU A 64 -1.97 5.82 1.90
C LEU A 64 -1.01 4.93 1.10
N LEU A 65 0.05 5.49 0.49
CA LEU A 65 1.04 4.72 -0.28
C LEU A 65 1.73 3.60 0.51
N LYS A 66 1.73 3.68 1.84
CA LYS A 66 2.36 2.71 2.74
C LYS A 66 1.53 1.43 2.92
N TYR A 67 0.24 1.48 2.58
CA TYR A 67 -0.73 0.46 2.97
C TYR A 67 -1.37 -0.19 1.76
N GLY A 68 -1.65 -1.49 1.85
CA GLY A 68 -2.41 -2.20 0.83
C GLY A 68 -1.63 -2.55 -0.45
N ARG A 69 -2.40 -3.09 -1.39
CA ARG A 69 -2.03 -3.40 -2.77
C ARG A 69 -2.60 -2.29 -3.64
N HIS A 70 -1.75 -1.68 -4.47
CA HIS A 70 -2.14 -0.57 -5.32
C HIS A 70 -2.36 -1.11 -6.73
N PHE A 71 -3.49 -0.74 -7.33
CA PHE A 71 -3.85 -1.07 -8.69
C PHE A 71 -4.16 0.20 -9.46
N ARG A 72 -3.66 0.27 -10.69
CA ARG A 72 -4.00 1.32 -11.65
C ARG A 72 -4.93 0.71 -12.70
N ILE A 73 -6.21 1.08 -12.65
CA ILE A 73 -7.24 0.50 -13.52
C ILE A 73 -7.32 1.26 -14.85
N LYS A 74 -7.28 2.59 -14.76
CA LYS A 74 -7.23 3.55 -15.86
C LYS A 74 -6.35 4.71 -15.37
N GLU A 75 -5.92 5.57 -16.28
CA GLU A 75 -5.12 6.77 -15.99
C GLU A 75 -5.55 7.46 -14.69
N ASN A 76 -6.85 7.82 -14.59
CA ASN A 76 -7.40 8.56 -13.46
C ASN A 76 -8.04 7.69 -12.37
N ILE A 77 -7.84 6.36 -12.39
CA ILE A 77 -8.53 5.44 -11.48
C ILE A 77 -7.54 4.52 -10.81
N LYS A 78 -7.37 4.75 -9.50
CA LYS A 78 -6.53 3.96 -8.60
C LYS A 78 -7.40 3.21 -7.61
N ILE A 79 -6.96 2.01 -7.23
CA ILE A 79 -7.58 1.21 -6.18
C ILE A 79 -6.52 0.78 -5.18
N ILE A 80 -6.85 0.85 -3.89
CA ILE A 80 -6.00 0.39 -2.80
C ILE A 80 -6.74 -0.70 -2.01
N VAL A 81 -6.21 -1.92 -2.01
CA VAL A 81 -6.81 -3.07 -1.31
C VAL A 81 -5.98 -3.41 -0.08
N GLY A 82 -6.56 -3.33 1.11
CA GLY A 82 -5.89 -3.69 2.35
C GLY A 82 -5.34 -5.13 2.36
N ARG A 83 -4.14 -5.33 2.93
CA ARG A 83 -3.54 -6.68 3.05
C ARG A 83 -3.74 -7.30 4.43
N THR A 84 -3.86 -6.44 5.43
CA THR A 84 -3.90 -6.81 6.85
C THR A 84 -4.93 -5.94 7.56
N GLN A 85 -5.26 -6.30 8.80
CA GLN A 85 -6.12 -5.45 9.63
C GLN A 85 -5.50 -4.07 9.88
N LYS A 86 -4.16 -3.99 10.01
CA LYS A 86 -3.44 -2.72 10.17
C LYS A 86 -3.56 -1.85 8.91
N ASP A 87 -3.49 -2.45 7.72
CA ASP A 87 -3.74 -1.75 6.46
C ASP A 87 -5.17 -1.21 6.44
N ASN A 88 -6.17 -2.04 6.78
CA ASN A 88 -7.58 -1.62 6.79
C ASN A 88 -7.84 -0.42 7.71
N VAL A 89 -7.33 -0.46 8.95
CA VAL A 89 -7.46 0.64 9.92
C VAL A 89 -6.77 1.90 9.39
N SER A 90 -5.58 1.76 8.78
CA SER A 90 -4.84 2.91 8.26
C SER A 90 -5.51 3.51 7.03
N ILE A 91 -6.07 2.69 6.13
CA ILE A 91 -6.84 3.15 4.98
C ILE A 91 -8.06 3.95 5.45
N LEU A 92 -8.81 3.43 6.42
CA LEU A 92 -9.96 4.15 7.02
C LEU A 92 -9.56 5.39 7.82
N LYS A 93 -8.30 5.51 8.26
CA LYS A 93 -7.80 6.71 8.92
C LYS A 93 -7.50 7.84 7.93
N TYR A 94 -7.03 7.51 6.73
CA TYR A 94 -6.51 8.48 5.76
C TYR A 94 -7.41 8.70 4.55
N TYR A 95 -8.48 7.94 4.37
CA TYR A 95 -9.48 8.25 3.33
C TYR A 95 -10.22 9.56 3.65
N ASN A 96 -10.70 10.21 2.61
CA ASN A 96 -11.55 11.39 2.70
C ASN A 96 -13.00 11.01 2.30
N PRO A 97 -13.98 11.06 3.23
CA PRO A 97 -15.36 10.67 2.94
C PRO A 97 -16.08 11.56 1.93
N ASP A 98 -15.60 12.80 1.69
CA ASP A 98 -16.22 13.74 0.76
C ASP A 98 -15.88 13.45 -0.71
N ARG A 99 -14.86 12.63 -0.96
CA ARG A 99 -14.37 12.34 -2.32
C ARG A 99 -14.03 10.89 -2.60
N ASP A 100 -13.74 10.09 -1.58
CA ASP A 100 -13.29 8.71 -1.76
C ASP A 100 -14.45 7.70 -1.63
N ILE A 101 -14.25 6.51 -2.19
CA ILE A 101 -15.19 5.39 -2.08
C ILE A 101 -14.56 4.25 -1.30
N ILE A 102 -15.30 3.72 -0.32
CA ILE A 102 -14.94 2.50 0.41
C ILE A 102 -15.78 1.33 -0.07
N VAL A 103 -15.10 0.21 -0.31
CA VAL A 103 -15.67 -1.04 -0.80
C VAL A 103 -15.33 -2.15 0.18
N LYS A 104 -16.35 -2.90 0.62
CA LYS A 104 -16.21 -3.98 1.60
C LYS A 104 -17.19 -5.11 1.33
N VAL A 105 -16.70 -6.35 1.26
CA VAL A 105 -17.57 -7.54 1.22
C VAL A 105 -18.45 -7.63 2.47
N LYS A 106 -19.73 -7.97 2.29
CA LYS A 106 -20.65 -8.26 3.40
C LYS A 106 -20.55 -9.74 3.78
N ASN A 107 -20.85 -10.05 5.04
CA ASN A 107 -20.97 -11.41 5.59
C ASN A 107 -19.70 -12.27 5.59
N PHE A 108 -18.58 -11.76 5.05
CA PHE A 108 -17.31 -12.47 5.00
C PHE A 108 -16.17 -11.57 5.50
N PRO A 109 -15.18 -12.14 6.21
CA PRO A 109 -13.92 -11.46 6.44
C PRO A 109 -13.24 -11.12 5.12
N GLY A 110 -12.79 -9.88 4.99
CA GLY A 110 -12.15 -9.38 3.78
C GLY A 110 -11.51 -8.02 4.00
N PRO A 111 -10.80 -7.52 2.97
CA PRO A 111 -10.10 -6.25 3.05
C PRO A 111 -11.06 -5.07 3.00
N ILE A 112 -10.58 -3.92 3.47
CA ILE A 112 -11.10 -2.63 3.04
C ILE A 112 -10.44 -2.28 1.72
N THR A 113 -11.26 -1.93 0.74
CA THR A 113 -10.80 -1.44 -0.56
C THR A 113 -11.19 0.02 -0.71
N LEU A 114 -10.25 0.86 -1.09
CA LEU A 114 -10.40 2.30 -1.27
C LEU A 114 -10.25 2.64 -2.76
N ILE A 115 -11.15 3.49 -3.26
CA ILE A 115 -11.02 4.17 -4.56
C ILE A 115 -10.86 5.66 -4.27
N PRO A 116 -9.65 6.22 -4.35
CA PRO A 116 -9.42 7.65 -4.15
C PRO A 116 -10.11 8.48 -5.25
N HIS A 117 -10.62 9.67 -4.89
CA HIS A 117 -11.24 10.65 -5.80
C HIS A 117 -12.45 10.16 -6.60
N ALA A 118 -13.12 9.13 -6.10
CA ALA A 118 -14.26 8.46 -6.71
C ALA A 118 -13.98 7.90 -8.12
N GLY A 119 -14.75 6.88 -8.50
CA GLY A 119 -14.65 6.25 -9.81
C GLY A 119 -16.00 6.25 -10.51
N ASN A 120 -15.98 5.97 -11.81
CA ASN A 120 -17.21 5.66 -12.52
C ASN A 120 -17.77 4.29 -12.07
N ARG A 121 -18.99 3.96 -12.50
CA ARG A 121 -19.67 2.72 -12.08
C ARG A 121 -18.94 1.44 -12.49
N GLU A 122 -18.15 1.47 -13.57
CA GLU A 122 -17.29 0.35 -13.98
C GLU A 122 -16.16 0.11 -12.99
N ALA A 123 -15.48 1.18 -12.58
CA ALA A 123 -14.40 1.12 -11.60
C ALA A 123 -14.89 0.60 -10.24
N ILE A 124 -16.07 1.03 -9.80
CA ILE A 124 -16.69 0.53 -8.57
C ILE A 124 -16.95 -0.98 -8.67
N LYS A 125 -17.52 -1.45 -9.78
CA LYS A 125 -17.77 -2.89 -10.01
C LYS A 125 -16.46 -3.70 -10.02
N LEU A 126 -15.41 -3.18 -10.66
CA LEU A 126 -14.11 -3.84 -10.69
C LEU A 126 -13.48 -3.87 -9.31
N ALA A 127 -13.48 -2.74 -8.57
CA ALA A 127 -13.00 -2.66 -7.20
C ALA A 127 -13.72 -3.66 -6.29
N ALA A 128 -15.04 -3.78 -6.43
CA ALA A 128 -15.83 -4.76 -5.69
C ALA A 128 -15.45 -6.20 -6.03
N SER A 129 -15.22 -6.50 -7.31
CA SER A 129 -14.80 -7.83 -7.77
C SER A 129 -13.41 -8.20 -7.24
N ILE A 130 -12.46 -7.26 -7.28
CA ILE A 130 -11.11 -7.41 -6.71
C ILE A 130 -11.20 -7.57 -5.18
N CYS A 131 -11.97 -6.71 -4.50
CA CYS A 131 -12.18 -6.79 -3.05
C CYS A 131 -12.73 -8.16 -2.64
N ALA A 132 -13.67 -8.70 -3.42
CA ALA A 132 -14.25 -10.01 -3.18
C ALA A 132 -13.23 -11.14 -3.40
N GLY A 133 -12.38 -11.06 -4.42
CA GLY A 133 -11.32 -12.05 -4.67
C GLY A 133 -10.19 -12.08 -3.63
N TYR A 134 -10.03 -11.02 -2.83
CA TYR A 134 -9.15 -11.01 -1.66
C TYR A 134 -9.87 -11.34 -0.34
N SER A 135 -11.15 -11.72 -0.38
CA SER A 135 -11.93 -12.13 0.79
C SER A 135 -11.91 -13.63 1.02
N LYS A 136 -12.50 -14.09 2.13
CA LYS A 136 -12.71 -15.52 2.42
C LYS A 136 -14.02 -16.08 1.83
N ALA A 137 -14.70 -15.34 0.96
CA ALA A 137 -15.93 -15.82 0.34
C ALA A 137 -15.65 -16.95 -0.67
N LYS A 138 -16.62 -17.85 -0.88
CA LYS A 138 -16.49 -18.94 -1.87
C LYS A 138 -16.77 -18.42 -3.28
N GLU A 139 -16.07 -18.95 -4.28
CA GLU A 139 -16.16 -18.51 -5.69
C GLU A 139 -17.47 -18.91 -6.40
N THR A 140 -18.33 -19.69 -5.74
CA THR A 140 -19.47 -20.37 -6.38
C THR A 140 -20.68 -19.48 -6.65
N ALA A 141 -20.78 -18.29 -6.05
CA ALA A 141 -21.92 -17.39 -6.22
C ALA A 141 -21.51 -15.91 -6.18
N PRO A 142 -22.30 -15.00 -6.80
CA PRO A 142 -22.15 -13.57 -6.58
C PRO A 142 -22.29 -13.21 -5.10
N ILE A 143 -21.44 -12.29 -4.63
CA ILE A 143 -21.37 -11.87 -3.23
C ILE A 143 -21.83 -10.42 -3.10
N ASP A 144 -22.53 -10.14 -2.00
CA ASP A 144 -22.93 -8.78 -1.63
C ASP A 144 -21.71 -7.98 -1.18
N VAL A 145 -21.48 -6.84 -1.83
CA VAL A 145 -20.42 -5.89 -1.52
C VAL A 145 -21.06 -4.55 -1.20
N SER A 146 -20.71 -4.00 -0.04
CA SER A 146 -21.10 -2.65 0.37
C SER A 146 -20.19 -1.63 -0.30
N ILE A 147 -20.80 -0.64 -0.92
CA ILE A 147 -20.13 0.53 -1.51
C ILE A 147 -20.56 1.75 -0.70
N GLN A 148 -19.61 2.41 -0.04
CA GLN A 148 -19.83 3.67 0.64
C GLN A 148 -19.21 4.77 -0.22
N THR A 149 -20.05 5.66 -0.72
CA THR A 149 -19.70 6.81 -1.56
C THR A 149 -19.95 8.11 -0.80
N PRO A 150 -19.44 9.26 -1.28
CA PRO A 150 -19.78 10.57 -0.71
C PRO A 150 -21.29 10.87 -0.74
N SER A 151 -21.99 10.34 -1.75
CA SER A 151 -23.45 10.50 -1.93
C SER A 151 -24.31 9.53 -1.12
N GLY A 152 -23.71 8.56 -0.42
CA GLY A 152 -24.44 7.55 0.33
C GLY A 152 -23.91 6.12 0.14
N GLN A 153 -24.71 5.15 0.56
CA GLN A 153 -24.32 3.73 0.58
C GLN A 153 -25.21 2.91 -0.35
N GLU A 154 -24.61 2.02 -1.13
CA GLU A 154 -25.33 1.01 -1.91
C GLU A 154 -24.74 -0.40 -1.69
N ILE A 155 -25.51 -1.42 -2.04
CA ILE A 155 -25.04 -2.82 -2.05
C ILE A 155 -25.15 -3.33 -3.47
N ILE A 156 -24.07 -3.92 -3.97
CA ILE A 156 -24.02 -4.54 -5.29
C ILE A 156 -23.61 -6.01 -5.18
N LYS A 157 -24.09 -6.83 -6.12
CA LYS A 157 -23.65 -8.22 -6.28
C LYS A 157 -22.57 -8.31 -7.34
N VAL A 158 -21.45 -8.93 -6.99
CA VAL A 158 -20.32 -9.14 -7.93
C VAL A 158 -19.80 -10.57 -7.83
N ARG A 159 -19.25 -11.06 -8.94
CA ARG A 159 -18.40 -12.26 -8.92
C ARG A 159 -16.99 -11.85 -8.49
N GLN A 160 -16.31 -12.78 -7.83
CA GLN A 160 -14.93 -12.56 -7.41
C GLN A 160 -14.03 -12.47 -8.63
N MET A 161 -13.03 -11.60 -8.58
CA MET A 161 -11.89 -11.61 -9.48
C MET A 161 -10.68 -12.18 -8.74
N PRO A 162 -10.20 -13.38 -9.09
CA PRO A 162 -9.03 -13.98 -8.47
C PRO A 162 -7.82 -13.02 -8.47
N PRO A 163 -6.98 -13.03 -7.43
CA PRO A 163 -5.77 -12.19 -7.36
C PRO A 163 -4.81 -12.36 -8.55
N ALA A 164 -4.78 -13.54 -9.17
CA ALA A 164 -3.97 -13.80 -10.36
C ALA A 164 -4.42 -12.94 -11.55
N ASP A 165 -5.73 -12.80 -11.74
CA ASP A 165 -6.32 -12.06 -12.84
C ASP A 165 -6.13 -10.56 -12.67
N ALA A 166 -6.13 -10.05 -11.42
CA ALA A 166 -5.91 -8.63 -11.13
C ALA A 166 -4.42 -8.22 -11.17
N ARG A 167 -3.49 -9.18 -11.26
CA ARG A 167 -2.05 -8.91 -11.07
C ARG A 167 -1.44 -7.99 -12.12
N HIS A 168 -1.93 -8.04 -13.35
CA HIS A 168 -1.46 -7.19 -14.45
C HIS A 168 -1.76 -5.70 -14.24
N LEU A 169 -2.66 -5.37 -13.30
CA LEU A 169 -3.05 -4.00 -12.96
C LEU A 169 -2.27 -3.44 -11.76
N MET A 170 -1.41 -4.23 -11.12
CA MET A 170 -0.66 -3.80 -9.94
C MET A 170 0.43 -2.78 -10.27
N ILE A 171 0.58 -1.80 -9.38
CA ILE A 171 1.69 -0.83 -9.34
C ILE A 171 2.85 -1.40 -8.52
#